data_AF-A0A929ZZ30-F1
#
_entry.id   AF-A0A929ZZ30-F1
#
_cell.length_a   1.000
_cell.length_b   1.000
_cell.length_c   1.000
_cell.angle_alpha   90.00
_cell.angle_beta   90.00
_cell.angle_gamma   90.00
#
_symmetry.space_group_name_H-M   'P 1'
#
loop_
_entity.id
_entity.type
_entity.pdbx_description
1 polymer ?
#
loop_
_entity_poly.entity_id
_entity_poly.type
_entity_poly.pdbx_seq_one_letter_code
_entity_poly.pdbx_strand_id
1 'polypeptide(L)'
;MNECALDYLESYKRLDQLCRDMFRTKDGVTEYINQMDRVISRINSKPDWRNFYSRLKYQRRLRNDLVHNTECSDCTEEDIDEIEYFFDLILKQEDPLACLRQQQTLTRHASIQTSDSSSIRREYHSKKSGIVEFLIYIIVFIAIILLIFTQIH
;
A
#
# COMPACT_ATOMS: atom_id res chain seq x y z
N MET A 1 10.64 6.02 34.52
CA MET A 1 10.33 6.14 33.08
C MET A 1 9.70 7.50 32.89
N ASN A 2 10.29 8.33 32.03
CA ASN A 2 9.79 9.66 31.65
C ASN A 2 8.45 9.56 30.90
N GLU A 3 7.64 10.62 30.96
CA GLU A 3 6.33 10.73 30.29
C GLU A 3 6.43 10.45 28.78
N CYS A 4 7.40 11.08 28.10
CA CYS A 4 7.70 10.84 26.68
C CYS A 4 7.92 9.34 26.35
N ALA A 5 8.66 8.59 27.18
CA ALA A 5 8.85 7.17 26.92
C ALA A 5 7.59 6.33 27.14
N LEU A 6 6.70 6.74 28.05
CA LEU A 6 5.42 6.05 28.22
C LEU A 6 4.54 6.25 26.98
N ASP A 7 4.43 7.49 26.50
CA ASP A 7 3.67 7.83 25.30
C ASP A 7 4.22 7.10 24.07
N TYR A 8 5.54 7.09 23.92
CA TYR A 8 6.22 6.33 22.88
C TYR A 8 5.89 4.84 22.93
N LEU A 9 5.97 4.21 24.11
CA LEU A 9 5.69 2.79 24.26
C LEU A 9 4.22 2.47 23.94
N GLU A 10 3.30 3.38 24.26
CA GLU A 10 1.89 3.26 23.89
C GLU A 10 1.69 3.35 22.37
N SER A 11 2.25 4.37 21.71
CA SER A 11 2.23 4.49 20.25
C SER A 11 2.88 3.28 19.56
N TYR A 12 4.03 2.82 20.05
CA TYR A 12 4.70 1.62 19.51
C TYR A 12 3.80 0.40 19.64
N LYS A 13 3.12 0.23 20.79
CA LYS A 13 2.20 -0.90 21.02
C LYS A 13 1.05 -0.90 20.02
N ARG A 14 0.53 0.27 19.62
CA ARG A 14 -0.51 0.39 18.57
C ARG A 14 0.02 -0.08 17.21
N LEU A 15 1.19 0.39 16.79
CA LEU A 15 1.87 -0.06 15.56
C LEU A 15 2.15 -1.57 15.56
N ASP A 16 2.62 -2.09 16.68
CA ASP A 16 2.94 -3.50 16.88
C ASP A 16 1.68 -4.38 16.81
N GLN A 17 0.56 -3.90 17.36
CA GLN A 17 -0.73 -4.57 17.24
C GLN A 17 -1.24 -4.58 15.79
N LEU A 18 -1.17 -3.45 15.08
CA LEU A 18 -1.54 -3.38 13.67
C LEU A 18 -0.75 -4.40 12.84
N CYS A 19 0.55 -4.53 13.07
CA CYS A 19 1.38 -5.50 12.36
C CYS A 19 1.01 -6.95 12.71
N ARG A 20 0.68 -7.25 13.99
CA ARG A 20 0.19 -8.58 14.40
C ARG A 20 -1.09 -8.95 13.66
N ASP A 21 -2.04 -8.02 13.58
CA ASP A 21 -3.32 -8.25 12.94
C ASP A 21 -3.16 -8.43 11.42
N MET A 22 -2.27 -7.65 10.80
CA MET A 22 -1.97 -7.74 9.38
C MET A 22 -1.33 -9.09 9.00
N PHE A 23 -0.36 -9.58 9.77
CA PHE A 23 0.34 -10.84 9.45
C PHE A 23 -0.26 -12.07 10.12
N ARG A 24 -1.21 -11.89 11.04
CA ARG A 24 -1.77 -12.94 11.91
C ARG A 24 -0.68 -13.69 12.68
N THR A 25 0.34 -12.97 13.13
CA THR A 25 1.45 -13.50 13.92
C THR A 25 1.50 -12.79 15.27
N LYS A 26 2.26 -13.35 16.22
CA LYS A 26 2.50 -12.68 17.51
C LYS A 26 3.60 -11.63 17.44
N ASP A 27 4.43 -11.68 16.39
CA ASP A 27 5.71 -10.98 16.30
C ASP A 27 5.61 -9.55 15.76
N GLY A 28 4.41 -9.03 15.49
CA GLY A 28 4.14 -7.60 15.30
C GLY A 28 5.11 -6.89 14.36
N VAL A 29 5.74 -5.80 14.84
CA VAL A 29 6.74 -5.04 14.05
C VAL A 29 7.95 -5.90 13.65
N THR A 30 8.32 -6.88 14.48
CA THR A 30 9.41 -7.81 14.14
C THR A 30 9.05 -8.63 12.91
N GLU A 31 7.81 -9.10 12.79
CA GLU A 31 7.39 -9.81 11.58
C GLU A 31 7.37 -8.88 10.36
N TYR A 32 6.96 -7.63 10.53
CA TYR A 32 7.05 -6.64 9.45
C TYR A 32 8.48 -6.50 8.92
N ILE A 33 9.46 -6.36 9.81
CA ILE A 33 10.89 -6.29 9.47
C ILE A 33 11.35 -7.58 8.79
N ASN A 34 10.94 -8.76 9.30
CA ASN A 34 11.26 -10.05 8.69
C ASN A 34 10.72 -10.14 7.25
N GLN A 35 9.52 -9.61 6.99
CA GLN A 35 8.95 -9.57 5.64
C GLN A 35 9.74 -8.64 4.72
N MET A 36 10.22 -7.49 5.22
CA MET A 36 11.15 -6.63 4.45
C MET A 36 12.48 -7.34 4.17
N ASP A 37 13.02 -8.11 5.12
CA ASP A 37 14.25 -8.88 4.95
C ASP A 37 14.14 -9.93 3.83
N ARG A 38 12.99 -10.59 3.70
CA ARG A 38 12.73 -11.55 2.60
C ARG A 38 12.80 -10.91 1.21
N VAL A 39 12.57 -9.59 1.13
CA VAL A 39 12.60 -8.83 -0.13
C VAL A 39 13.67 -7.74 -0.13
N ILE A 40 14.73 -7.93 0.67
CA ILE A 40 15.76 -6.90 0.94
C ILE A 40 16.43 -6.37 -0.33
N SER A 41 16.58 -7.18 -1.38
CA SER A 41 17.11 -6.75 -2.67
C SER A 41 16.25 -5.65 -3.31
N ARG A 42 14.91 -5.80 -3.26
CA ARG A 42 13.96 -4.82 -3.77
C ARG A 42 13.87 -3.58 -2.88
N ILE A 43 13.95 -3.76 -1.56
CA ILE A 43 14.03 -2.65 -0.60
C ILE A 43 15.27 -1.80 -0.87
N ASN A 44 16.44 -2.43 -1.00
CA ASN A 44 17.70 -1.75 -1.23
C ASN A 44 17.78 -1.03 -2.59
N SER A 45 16.95 -1.44 -3.56
CA SER A 45 16.89 -0.83 -4.88
C SER A 45 16.20 0.53 -4.88
N LYS A 46 15.43 0.88 -3.82
CA LYS A 46 14.75 2.17 -3.69
C LYS A 46 15.23 2.90 -2.44
N PRO A 47 15.81 4.12 -2.57
CA PRO A 47 16.30 4.89 -1.43
C PRO A 47 15.27 5.09 -0.33
N ASP A 48 14.03 5.45 -0.69
CA ASP A 48 12.95 5.72 0.27
C ASP A 48 12.58 4.47 1.08
N TRP A 49 12.53 3.30 0.43
CA TRP A 49 12.20 2.04 1.10
C TRP A 49 13.31 1.58 2.05
N ARG A 50 14.57 1.79 1.64
CA ARG A 50 15.74 1.56 2.50
C ARG A 50 15.73 2.48 3.72
N ASN A 51 15.39 3.75 3.52
CA ASN A 51 15.28 4.74 4.60
C ASN A 51 14.17 4.33 5.60
N PHE A 52 12.97 4.01 5.08
CA PHE A 52 11.85 3.48 5.87
C PHE A 52 12.28 2.26 6.71
N TYR A 53 12.92 1.27 6.08
CA TYR A 53 13.39 0.05 6.76
C TYR A 53 14.41 0.36 7.88
N SER A 54 15.35 1.26 7.61
CA SER A 54 16.38 1.64 8.59
C SER A 54 15.79 2.33 9.81
N ARG A 55 14.86 3.28 9.59
CA ARG A 55 14.16 4.00 10.66
C ARG A 55 13.28 3.06 11.49
N LEU A 56 12.53 2.16 10.85
CA LEU A 56 11.72 1.17 11.57
C LEU A 56 12.58 0.24 12.45
N LYS A 57 13.77 -0.16 11.97
CA LYS A 57 14.73 -0.94 12.79
C LYS A 57 15.35 -0.15 13.91
N TYR A 58 15.54 1.16 13.73
CA TYR A 58 15.96 2.04 14.81
C TYR A 58 14.86 2.09 15.88
N GLN A 59 13.60 2.32 15.49
CA GLN A 59 12.49 2.35 16.43
C GLN A 59 12.30 1.03 17.20
N ARG A 60 12.43 -0.13 16.56
CA ARG A 60 12.41 -1.42 17.28
C ARG A 60 13.56 -1.53 18.30
N ARG A 61 14.75 -1.02 17.99
CA ARG A 61 15.89 -1.02 18.92
C ARG A 61 15.61 -0.09 20.09
N LEU A 62 15.16 1.12 19.83
CA LEU A 62 14.78 2.11 20.83
C LEU A 62 13.75 1.54 21.82
N ARG A 63 12.68 0.91 21.31
CA ARG A 63 11.70 0.22 22.15
C ARG A 63 12.31 -0.86 23.03
N ASN A 64 13.25 -1.66 22.51
CA ASN A 64 13.90 -2.70 23.31
C ASN A 64 14.78 -2.10 24.40
N ASP A 65 15.49 -1.01 24.09
CA ASP A 65 16.34 -0.31 25.05
C ASP A 65 15.49 0.31 26.17
N LEU A 66 14.37 0.97 25.84
CA LEU A 66 13.45 1.55 26.82
C LEU A 66 12.83 0.51 27.76
N VAL A 67 12.53 -0.69 27.26
CA VAL A 67 11.94 -1.77 28.06
C VAL A 67 12.96 -2.43 28.99
N HIS A 68 14.22 -2.53 28.58
CA HIS A 68 15.24 -3.30 29.30
C HIS A 68 16.25 -2.46 30.09
N ASN A 69 16.51 -1.22 29.68
CA ASN A 69 17.51 -0.34 30.29
C ASN A 69 16.83 0.92 30.85
N THR A 70 16.66 0.98 32.17
CA THR A 70 15.93 2.09 32.83
C THR A 70 16.72 3.39 32.90
N GLU A 71 18.03 3.37 32.63
CA GLU A 71 18.94 4.51 32.89
C GLU A 71 19.33 5.35 31.68
N CYS A 72 19.03 4.93 30.43
CA CYS A 72 19.58 5.66 29.29
C CYS A 72 18.83 5.35 27.99
N SER A 73 17.82 6.15 27.69
CA SER A 73 17.36 6.33 26.33
C SER A 73 16.52 7.61 26.27
N ASP A 74 17.10 8.64 25.63
CA ASP A 74 16.42 9.89 25.33
C ASP A 74 15.45 9.64 24.17
N CYS A 75 14.29 9.07 24.49
CA CYS A 75 13.14 9.10 23.60
C CYS A 75 12.75 10.56 23.35
N THR A 76 12.67 10.96 22.08
CA THR A 76 12.24 12.31 21.71
C THR A 76 10.81 12.32 21.16
N GLU A 77 10.21 13.50 21.05
CA GLU A 77 8.88 13.63 20.42
C GLU A 77 8.94 13.20 18.94
N GLU A 78 10.06 13.43 18.25
CA GLU A 78 10.25 12.96 16.88
C GLU A 78 10.17 11.44 16.76
N ASP A 79 10.61 10.69 17.78
CA ASP A 79 10.47 9.23 17.78
C ASP A 79 9.01 8.78 17.83
N ILE A 80 8.15 9.55 18.50
CA ILE A 80 6.70 9.30 18.55
C ILE A 80 6.08 9.60 17.18
N ASP A 81 6.42 10.74 16.58
CA ASP A 81 5.96 11.13 15.24
C ASP A 81 6.35 10.09 14.18
N GLU A 82 7.55 9.52 14.29
CA GLU A 82 8.03 8.44 13.44
C GLU A 82 7.15 7.18 13.55
N ILE A 83 6.74 6.80 14.76
CA ILE A 83 5.86 5.66 14.99
C ILE A 83 4.47 5.89 14.39
N GLU A 84 3.88 7.07 14.62
CA GLU A 84 2.57 7.40 14.06
C GLU A 84 2.62 7.47 12.52
N TYR A 85 3.72 7.98 11.95
CA TYR A 85 3.96 7.94 10.50
C TYR A 85 3.97 6.51 9.95
N PHE A 86 4.66 5.57 10.62
CA PHE A 86 4.63 4.17 10.21
C PHE A 86 3.24 3.54 10.34
N PHE A 87 2.54 3.84 11.43
CA PHE A 87 1.18 3.36 11.67
C PHE A 87 0.26 3.78 10.52
N ASP A 88 0.28 5.06 10.17
CA ASP A 88 -0.55 5.64 9.13
C ASP A 88 -0.26 5.03 7.75
N LEU A 89 1.01 4.91 7.37
CA LEU A 89 1.38 4.34 6.07
C LEU A 89 0.96 2.88 5.93
N ILE A 90 1.17 2.08 6.98
CA ILE A 90 0.79 0.67 6.98
C ILE A 90 -0.73 0.52 6.96
N LEU A 91 -1.44 1.34 7.73
CA LEU A 91 -2.91 1.34 7.76
C LEU A 91 -3.50 1.73 6.38
N LYS A 92 -2.94 2.75 5.73
CA LYS A 92 -3.33 3.21 4.39
C LYS A 92 -2.84 2.30 3.27
N GLN A 93 -2.01 1.29 3.57
CA GLN A 93 -1.38 0.41 2.59
C GLN A 93 -0.53 1.17 1.55
N GLU A 94 0.11 2.26 2.00
CA GLU A 94 1.07 3.05 1.22
C GLU A 94 2.52 2.68 1.56
N ASP A 95 2.69 1.66 2.39
CA ASP A 95 3.97 1.15 2.83
C ASP A 95 4.74 0.37 1.73
N PRO A 96 6.06 0.17 1.88
CA PRO A 96 6.87 -0.55 0.88
C PRO A 96 6.38 -1.98 0.57
N LEU A 97 5.89 -2.73 1.56
CA LEU A 97 5.39 -4.09 1.34
C LEU A 97 4.05 -4.08 0.60
N ALA A 98 3.15 -3.12 0.90
CA ALA A 98 1.93 -2.92 0.14
C ALA A 98 2.22 -2.55 -1.33
N CYS A 99 3.14 -1.63 -1.57
CA CYS A 99 3.59 -1.28 -2.92
C CYS A 99 4.10 -2.51 -3.69
N LEU A 100 4.88 -3.38 -3.03
CA LEU A 100 5.36 -4.63 -3.63
C LEU A 100 4.23 -5.61 -3.94
N ARG A 101 3.24 -5.76 -3.05
CA ARG A 101 2.06 -6.61 -3.27
C ARG A 101 1.26 -6.13 -4.48
N GLN A 102 1.04 -4.83 -4.60
CA GLN A 102 0.33 -4.23 -5.73
C GLN A 102 1.07 -4.50 -7.06
N GLN A 103 2.39 -4.31 -7.09
CA GLN A 103 3.20 -4.64 -8.29
C GLN A 103 3.09 -6.11 -8.68
N GLN A 104 3.12 -7.03 -7.71
CA GLN A 104 2.96 -8.46 -7.97
C GLN A 104 1.57 -8.82 -8.51
N THR A 105 0.51 -8.17 -8.02
CA THR A 105 -0.83 -8.38 -8.58
C THR A 105 -0.90 -7.94 -10.05
N LEU A 106 -0.34 -6.77 -10.38
CA LEU A 106 -0.32 -6.26 -11.76
C LEU A 106 0.46 -7.18 -12.70
N THR A 107 1.64 -7.66 -12.29
CA THR A 107 2.43 -8.59 -13.12
C THR A 107 1.78 -9.96 -13.26
N ARG A 108 1.05 -10.44 -12.25
CA ARG A 108 0.26 -11.67 -12.35
C ARG A 108 -0.90 -11.52 -13.33
N HIS A 109 -1.63 -10.40 -13.28
CA HIS A 109 -2.69 -10.12 -14.25
C HIS A 109 -2.14 -9.96 -15.68
N ALA A 110 -0.93 -9.39 -15.84
CA ALA A 110 -0.26 -9.31 -17.14
C ALA A 110 0.23 -10.68 -17.65
N SER A 111 0.80 -11.52 -16.78
CA SER A 111 1.34 -12.83 -17.19
C SER A 111 0.26 -13.86 -17.52
N ILE A 112 -0.89 -13.84 -16.81
CA ILE A 112 -2.06 -14.66 -17.16
C ILE A 112 -2.61 -14.29 -18.54
N GLN A 113 -2.53 -13.02 -18.95
CA GLN A 113 -2.89 -12.60 -20.31
C GLN A 113 -1.88 -13.11 -21.36
N THR A 114 -0.62 -13.38 -21.00
CA THR A 114 0.42 -13.84 -21.95
C THR A 114 0.45 -15.36 -22.18
N SER A 115 -0.02 -16.19 -21.25
CA SER A 115 0.01 -17.66 -21.40
C SER A 115 -1.15 -18.24 -22.21
N ASP A 116 -2.28 -17.53 -22.34
CA ASP A 116 -3.37 -17.90 -23.26
C ASP A 116 -3.15 -17.39 -24.70
N SER A 117 -2.06 -16.63 -24.93
CA SER A 117 -1.81 -15.95 -26.21
C SER A 117 -1.01 -16.78 -27.24
N SER A 118 -0.56 -17.99 -26.92
CA SER A 118 0.22 -18.83 -27.87
C SER A 118 -0.64 -19.74 -28.75
N SER A 119 -1.94 -19.93 -28.47
CA SER A 119 -2.87 -20.67 -29.36
C SER A 119 -3.91 -19.79 -30.06
N ILE A 120 -4.12 -18.54 -29.63
CA ILE A 120 -5.09 -17.60 -30.26
C ILE A 120 -4.35 -16.47 -30.96
N ARG A 121 -3.45 -16.82 -31.89
CA ARG A 121 -2.87 -15.86 -32.84
C ARG A 121 -3.71 -15.83 -34.11
N ARG A 122 -4.97 -15.39 -33.99
CA ARG A 122 -5.86 -14.93 -35.08
C ARG A 122 -7.20 -14.58 -34.44
N GLU A 123 -7.36 -13.34 -34.01
CA GLU A 123 -8.53 -12.49 -34.26
C GLU A 123 -8.42 -11.24 -33.37
N TYR A 124 -8.01 -10.15 -34.01
CA TYR A 124 -8.01 -8.81 -33.48
C TYR A 124 -9.47 -8.39 -33.27
N HIS A 125 -9.97 -8.43 -32.03
CA HIS A 125 -11.16 -7.68 -31.65
C HIS A 125 -11.07 -7.28 -30.18
N SER A 126 -10.50 -6.09 -29.95
CA SER A 126 -10.60 -5.39 -28.68
C SER A 126 -12.08 -5.20 -28.34
N LYS A 127 -12.58 -5.86 -27.29
CA LYS A 127 -13.89 -5.56 -26.70
C LYS A 127 -13.86 -4.14 -26.13
N LYS A 128 -14.14 -3.15 -26.99
CA LYS A 128 -14.73 -1.86 -26.63
C LYS A 128 -16.24 -1.93 -26.90
N SER A 129 -16.97 -2.76 -26.14
CA SER A 129 -18.40 -2.99 -26.41
C SER A 129 -19.37 -2.15 -25.57
N GLY A 130 -18.89 -1.40 -24.56
CA GLY A 130 -19.79 -0.57 -23.73
C GLY A 130 -19.85 0.91 -24.13
N ILE A 131 -18.72 1.49 -24.54
CA ILE A 131 -18.61 2.93 -24.77
C ILE A 131 -19.09 3.32 -26.18
N VAL A 132 -18.88 2.47 -27.19
CA VAL A 132 -19.28 2.77 -28.57
C VAL A 132 -20.80 2.68 -28.73
N GLU A 133 -21.45 1.68 -28.12
CA GLU A 133 -22.92 1.60 -28.11
C GLU A 133 -23.53 2.81 -27.39
N PHE A 134 -22.97 3.23 -26.26
CA PHE A 134 -23.46 4.40 -25.52
C PHE A 134 -23.35 5.70 -26.35
N LEU A 135 -22.26 5.88 -27.10
CA LEU A 135 -22.10 7.04 -28.00
C LEU A 135 -23.12 7.02 -29.15
N ILE A 136 -23.40 5.85 -29.73
CA ILE A 136 -24.42 5.71 -30.77
C ILE A 136 -25.81 6.06 -30.21
N TYR A 137 -26.15 5.55 -29.02
CA TYR A 137 -27.41 5.89 -28.34
C TYR A 137 -27.54 7.39 -28.07
N ILE A 138 -26.47 8.06 -27.63
CA ILE A 138 -26.48 9.53 -27.42
C ILE A 138 -26.73 10.29 -28.72
N ILE A 139 -26.07 9.91 -29.82
CA ILE A 139 -26.23 10.60 -31.11
C ILE A 139 -27.66 10.46 -31.63
N VAL A 140 -28.24 9.25 -31.54
CA VAL A 140 -29.64 9.00 -31.94
C VAL A 140 -30.62 9.80 -31.08
N PHE A 141 -30.39 9.85 -29.76
CA PHE A 141 -31.24 10.62 -28.85
C PHE A 141 -31.25 12.12 -29.17
N ILE A 142 -30.08 12.70 -29.45
CA ILE A 142 -29.97 14.12 -29.84
C ILE A 142 -30.70 14.40 -31.16
N ALA A 143 -30.57 13.51 -32.15
CA ALA A 143 -31.25 13.67 -33.43
C ALA A 143 -32.78 13.65 -33.29
N ILE A 144 -33.33 12.78 -32.45
CA ILE A 144 -34.77 12.70 -32.17
C ILE A 144 -35.28 14.00 -31.52
N ILE A 145 -34.53 14.54 -30.54
CA ILE A 145 -34.89 15.81 -29.89
C ILE A 145 -34.94 16.96 -30.91
N LEU A 146 -33.96 17.06 -31.80
CA LEU A 146 -33.93 18.09 -32.83
C LEU A 146 -35.11 17.97 -33.80
N LEU A 147 -35.47 16.75 -34.22
CA LEU A 147 -36.63 16.53 -35.09
C LEU A 147 -37.96 16.96 -34.45
N ILE A 148 -38.14 16.66 -33.16
CA ILE A 148 -39.31 17.13 -32.40
C ILE A 148 -39.32 18.65 -32.32
N PHE A 149 -38.18 19.29 -32.06
CA PHE A 149 -38.08 20.74 -31.98
C PHE A 149 -38.40 21.42 -33.31
N THR A 150 -38.03 20.81 -34.45
CA THR A 150 -38.35 21.32 -35.78
C THR A 150 -39.80 21.09 -36.22
N GLN A 151 -40.55 20.19 -35.57
CA GLN A 151 -41.98 19.96 -35.83
C GLN A 151 -42.90 20.87 -34.99
N ILE A 152 -42.36 21.49 -33.94
CA ILE A 152 -43.10 22.35 -32.99
C ILE A 152 -43.01 23.84 -33.36
N HIS A 153 -42.16 24.22 -34.32
CA HIS A 153 -42.01 25.59 -34.83
C HIS A 153 -42.38 25.66 -36.32
#